data_AF-V5F2C8-F1
#
_entry.id   AF-V5F2C8-F1
#
_cell.length_a   1.000
_cell.length_b   1.000
_cell.length_c   1.000
_cell.angle_alpha   90.00
_cell.angle_beta   90.00
_cell.angle_gamma   90.00
#
_symmetry.space_group_name_H-M   'P 1'
#
loop_
_entity.id
_entity.type
_entity.pdbx_description
1 polymer ?
#
loop_
_entity_poly.entity_id
_entity_poly.type
_entity_poly.pdbx_seq_one_letter_code
_entity_poly.pdbx_strand_id
1 'polypeptide(L)'
;MLLKVNKNIHFIWLGEITSSQIEYIKIWKLTNTDYNVYFWYDSSVFLCPALNTLFKGATQEVHLKKRDLLYEYIRDIKIDPFYLSLNVDKKKALSKIKSSYQVIAGLKKYCIVKDVRESIIPEINSSPYYFELKFRGNLAAASDILRLIILFKYGGVYVDVDTLPLKSKPLKTIKIKKNMFLLSGDIHDSSCFYSNVIVTHRNSILIKECLHEINRIYLYIKTCYLEKDNDINEYRLDGLFNDSRITLKTSGPGLLYNCLYSRIERTESNILNIEHFIMKNLMFKDHCLNTPLSNKSSWILNHKTKAHKQH
;
A
#
# COMPACT_ATOMS: atom_id res chain seq x y z
N MET A 1 -29.11 -0.07 -3.37
CA MET A 1 -29.06 -1.55 -3.26
C MET A 1 -27.68 -2.00 -2.83
N LEU A 2 -27.59 -2.86 -1.80
CA LEU A 2 -26.32 -3.44 -1.34
C LEU A 2 -26.02 -4.74 -2.12
N LEU A 3 -24.79 -4.88 -2.60
CA LEU A 3 -24.33 -6.03 -3.38
C LEU A 3 -23.26 -6.81 -2.62
N LYS A 4 -23.26 -8.14 -2.76
CA LYS A 4 -22.23 -9.01 -2.17
C LYS A 4 -20.86 -8.70 -2.78
N VAL A 5 -19.84 -8.63 -1.93
CA VAL A 5 -18.44 -8.48 -2.34
C VAL A 5 -17.84 -9.86 -2.66
N ASN A 6 -16.90 -9.91 -3.61
CA ASN A 6 -16.17 -11.14 -3.95
C ASN A 6 -15.45 -11.69 -2.72
N LYS A 7 -15.47 -13.01 -2.52
CA LYS A 7 -14.77 -13.68 -1.41
C LYS A 7 -13.28 -13.86 -1.70
N ASN A 8 -12.60 -12.75 -1.92
CA ASN A 8 -11.15 -12.68 -2.12
C ASN A 8 -10.53 -11.85 -1.00
N ILE A 9 -9.45 -12.34 -0.41
CA ILE A 9 -8.59 -11.60 0.52
C ILE A 9 -7.24 -11.38 -0.17
N HIS A 10 -6.77 -10.15 -0.22
CA HIS A 10 -5.54 -9.76 -0.89
C HIS A 10 -4.54 -9.18 0.10
N PHE A 11 -3.38 -9.82 0.21
CA PHE A 11 -2.20 -9.33 0.92
C PHE A 11 -1.15 -8.86 -0.09
N ILE A 12 -0.42 -7.81 0.26
CA ILE A 12 0.71 -7.31 -0.54
C ILE A 12 1.95 -7.28 0.35
N TRP A 13 3.09 -7.69 -0.21
CA TRP A 13 4.38 -7.36 0.36
C TRP A 13 5.40 -7.03 -0.74
N LEU A 14 6.05 -5.88 -0.59
CA LEU A 14 7.07 -5.41 -1.52
C LEU A 14 8.42 -5.34 -0.80
N GLY A 15 9.50 -5.70 -1.50
CA GLY A 15 10.83 -5.82 -0.90
C GLY A 15 11.11 -7.21 -0.33
N GLU A 16 12.13 -7.31 0.53
CA GLU A 16 12.54 -8.55 1.19
C GLU A 16 11.40 -9.16 2.01
N ILE A 17 11.09 -10.44 1.77
CA ILE A 17 10.00 -11.15 2.45
C ILE A 17 10.58 -12.04 3.55
N THR A 18 10.01 -11.99 4.75
CA THR A 18 10.44 -12.78 5.91
C THR A 18 9.37 -13.81 6.32
N SER A 19 9.67 -14.67 7.31
CA SER A 19 8.74 -15.71 7.75
C SER A 19 7.54 -15.18 8.54
N SER A 20 7.64 -13.98 9.13
CA SER A 20 6.55 -13.39 9.93
C SER A 20 5.24 -13.20 9.17
N GLN A 21 5.34 -12.93 7.86
CA GLN A 21 4.21 -12.74 6.96
C GLN A 21 3.40 -14.03 6.81
N ILE A 22 4.06 -15.20 6.88
CA ILE A 22 3.40 -16.51 6.73
C ILE A 22 2.38 -16.72 7.85
N GLU A 23 2.74 -16.41 9.09
CA GLU A 23 1.88 -16.73 10.24
C GLU A 23 0.56 -15.96 10.21
N TYR A 24 0.59 -14.67 9.86
CA TYR A 24 -0.63 -13.85 9.81
C TYR A 24 -1.52 -14.25 8.64
N ILE A 25 -0.94 -14.49 7.46
CA ILE A 25 -1.68 -14.96 6.29
C ILE A 25 -2.30 -16.34 6.55
N LYS A 26 -1.58 -17.23 7.22
CA LYS A 26 -2.08 -18.55 7.65
C LYS A 26 -3.30 -18.41 8.56
N ILE A 27 -3.27 -17.50 9.55
CA ILE A 27 -4.42 -17.25 10.43
C ILE A 27 -5.62 -16.77 9.60
N TRP A 28 -5.43 -15.84 8.68
CA TRP A 28 -6.51 -15.38 7.79
C TRP A 28 -7.08 -16.51 6.93
N LYS A 29 -6.23 -17.38 6.37
CA LYS A 29 -6.68 -18.52 5.57
C LYS A 29 -7.47 -19.54 6.37
N LEU A 30 -6.97 -19.92 7.55
CA LEU A 30 -7.62 -20.91 8.41
C LEU A 30 -8.94 -20.38 8.99
N THR A 31 -9.00 -19.07 9.26
CA THR A 31 -10.21 -18.41 9.77
C THR A 31 -11.27 -18.24 8.67
N ASN A 32 -10.88 -18.01 7.41
CA ASN A 32 -11.78 -17.69 6.29
C ASN A 32 -11.69 -18.76 5.20
N THR A 33 -12.13 -19.98 5.53
CA THR A 33 -11.98 -21.15 4.66
C THR A 33 -12.73 -21.03 3.33
N ASP A 34 -13.81 -20.24 3.31
CA ASP A 34 -14.64 -19.93 2.15
C ASP A 34 -14.15 -18.75 1.29
N TYR A 35 -13.05 -18.10 1.69
CA TYR A 35 -12.38 -17.05 0.90
C TYR A 35 -11.15 -17.60 0.17
N ASN A 36 -10.95 -17.10 -1.06
CA ASN A 36 -9.67 -17.21 -1.74
C ASN A 36 -8.70 -16.21 -1.12
N VAL A 37 -7.52 -16.67 -0.70
CA VAL A 37 -6.47 -15.81 -0.14
C VAL A 37 -5.37 -15.66 -1.17
N TYR A 38 -5.00 -14.42 -1.48
CA TYR A 38 -3.94 -14.08 -2.43
C TYR A 38 -2.82 -13.34 -1.72
N PHE A 39 -1.59 -13.64 -2.11
CA PHE A 39 -0.40 -12.89 -1.72
C PHE A 39 0.29 -12.36 -2.96
N TRP A 40 0.43 -11.03 -3.03
CA TRP A 40 1.02 -10.31 -4.15
C TRP A 40 2.42 -9.83 -3.79
N TYR A 41 3.37 -10.03 -4.70
CA TYR A 41 4.74 -9.54 -4.59
C TYR A 41 5.26 -9.09 -5.96
N ASP A 42 6.37 -8.35 -5.96
CA ASP A 42 7.07 -7.96 -7.19
C ASP A 42 8.47 -8.58 -7.19
N SER A 43 8.71 -9.49 -8.16
CA SER A 43 9.99 -10.21 -8.28
C SER A 43 11.18 -9.34 -8.66
N SER A 44 10.98 -8.05 -8.93
CA SER A 44 12.03 -7.13 -9.39
C SER A 44 12.52 -6.13 -8.33
N VAL A 45 11.99 -6.20 -7.11
CA VAL A 45 12.19 -5.16 -6.09
C VAL A 45 12.55 -5.69 -4.69
N PHE A 46 12.99 -6.95 -4.57
CA PHE A 46 13.41 -7.53 -3.28
C PHE A 46 14.53 -6.72 -2.61
N LEU A 47 15.37 -6.06 -3.41
CA LEU A 47 16.52 -5.27 -2.98
C LEU A 47 16.21 -3.77 -2.89
N CYS A 48 14.97 -3.33 -3.13
CA CYS A 48 14.58 -1.94 -2.93
C CYS A 48 14.90 -1.41 -1.52
N PRO A 49 14.64 -2.16 -0.42
CA PRO A 49 15.08 -1.73 0.91
C PRO A 49 16.60 -1.56 1.01
N ALA A 50 17.38 -2.45 0.39
CA ALA A 50 18.84 -2.39 0.40
C ALA A 50 19.34 -1.17 -0.39
N LEU A 51 18.71 -0.86 -1.53
CA LEU A 51 18.99 0.34 -2.31
C LEU A 51 18.78 1.62 -1.50
N ASN A 52 17.69 1.70 -0.71
CA ASN A 52 17.41 2.84 0.17
C ASN A 52 18.51 3.04 1.23
N THR A 53 19.18 1.98 1.67
CA THR A 53 20.27 2.09 2.67
C THR A 53 21.56 2.71 2.13
N LEU A 54 21.75 2.78 0.80
CA LEU A 54 22.94 3.41 0.19
C LEU A 54 23.05 4.91 0.52
N PHE A 55 21.94 5.53 0.92
CA PHE A 55 21.86 6.95 1.27
C PHE A 55 21.80 7.19 2.78
N LYS A 56 21.95 6.14 3.61
CA LYS A 56 21.90 6.26 5.06
C LYS A 56 23.05 7.16 5.54
N GLY A 57 22.72 8.13 6.39
CA GLY A 57 23.68 9.09 6.94
C GLY A 57 23.98 10.29 6.03
N ALA A 58 23.36 10.39 4.84
CA ALA A 58 23.42 11.61 4.04
C ALA A 58 22.63 12.76 4.67
N THR A 59 23.08 14.00 4.45
CA THR A 59 22.25 15.20 4.71
C THR A 59 21.06 15.23 3.74
N GLN A 60 20.02 16.03 4.03
CA GLN A 60 18.86 16.18 3.15
C GLN A 60 19.27 16.57 1.73
N GLU A 61 20.14 17.58 1.57
CA GLU A 61 20.63 18.03 0.27
C GLU A 61 21.36 16.93 -0.50
N VAL A 62 22.26 16.19 0.16
CA VAL A 62 22.99 15.09 -0.47
C VAL A 62 22.06 13.94 -0.83
N HIS A 63 21.05 13.66 0.01
CA HIS A 63 20.04 12.65 -0.28
C HIS A 63 19.26 12.98 -1.55
N LEU A 64 18.75 14.21 -1.67
CA LEU A 64 17.99 14.65 -2.84
C LEU A 64 18.83 14.54 -4.12
N LYS A 65 20.07 15.07 -4.11
CA LYS A 65 20.99 14.98 -5.26
C LYS A 65 21.26 13.53 -5.67
N LYS A 66 21.53 12.64 -4.70
CA LYS A 66 21.79 11.21 -4.99
C LYS A 66 20.54 10.49 -5.48
N ARG A 67 19.36 10.84 -4.99
CA ARG A 67 18.07 10.30 -5.45
C ARG A 67 17.77 10.69 -6.89
N ASP A 68 18.03 11.94 -7.27
CA ASP A 68 17.82 12.41 -8.65
C ASP A 68 18.74 11.67 -9.61
N LEU A 69 20.03 11.61 -9.29
CA LEU A 69 21.00 10.83 -10.07
C LEU A 69 20.55 9.37 -10.20
N LEU A 70 20.23 8.71 -9.09
CA LEU A 70 19.75 7.33 -9.10
C LEU A 70 18.52 7.17 -10.01
N TYR A 71 17.51 8.02 -9.85
CA TYR A 71 16.27 7.95 -10.61
C TYR A 71 16.50 8.09 -12.12
N GLU A 72 17.36 9.03 -12.55
CA GLU A 72 17.74 9.15 -13.96
C GLU A 72 18.40 7.88 -14.50
N TYR A 73 19.27 7.24 -13.73
CA TYR A 73 19.93 5.99 -14.15
C TYR A 73 19.00 4.79 -14.18
N ILE A 74 18.07 4.65 -13.22
CA ILE A 74 17.24 3.45 -13.08
C ILE A 74 15.85 3.58 -13.69
N ARG A 75 15.52 4.71 -14.32
CA ARG A 75 14.19 5.00 -14.88
C ARG A 75 13.64 3.84 -15.72
N ASP A 76 14.48 3.25 -16.56
CA ASP A 76 14.12 2.14 -17.46
C ASP A 76 14.75 0.80 -17.05
N ILE A 77 15.49 0.78 -15.93
CA ILE A 77 16.17 -0.41 -15.40
C ILE A 77 15.39 -0.97 -14.19
N LYS A 78 15.40 -2.28 -14.01
CA LYS A 78 14.81 -2.93 -12.82
C LYS A 78 15.71 -2.73 -11.60
N ILE A 79 15.09 -2.56 -10.43
CA ILE A 79 15.78 -2.26 -9.16
C ILE A 79 16.77 -3.37 -8.78
N ASP A 80 16.33 -4.63 -8.75
CA ASP A 80 17.18 -5.73 -8.29
C ASP A 80 18.41 -5.97 -9.21
N PRO A 81 18.27 -6.04 -10.55
CA PRO A 81 19.43 -6.10 -11.45
C PRO A 81 20.39 -4.92 -11.29
N PHE A 82 19.87 -3.70 -11.14
CA PHE A 82 20.72 -2.52 -10.91
C PHE A 82 21.49 -2.62 -9.58
N TYR A 83 20.83 -3.00 -8.49
CA TYR A 83 21.53 -3.14 -7.21
C TYR A 83 22.65 -4.19 -7.29
N LEU A 84 22.39 -5.32 -7.97
CA LEU A 84 23.40 -6.36 -8.19
C LEU A 84 24.58 -5.89 -9.06
N SER A 85 24.37 -4.96 -9.99
CA SER A 85 25.46 -4.41 -10.82
C SER A 85 26.38 -3.46 -10.06
N LEU A 86 25.92 -2.87 -8.94
CA LEU A 86 26.78 -2.07 -8.06
C LEU A 86 27.84 -2.91 -7.34
N ASN A 87 27.67 -4.25 -7.33
CA ASN A 87 28.55 -5.22 -6.67
C ASN A 87 28.75 -4.98 -5.15
N VAL A 88 27.89 -4.16 -4.53
CA VAL A 88 27.87 -3.92 -3.08
C VAL A 88 27.24 -5.13 -2.39
N ASP A 89 28.00 -5.79 -1.50
CA ASP A 89 27.54 -6.96 -0.74
C ASP A 89 26.78 -8.01 -1.57
N LYS A 90 27.23 -8.27 -2.81
CA LYS A 90 26.51 -9.10 -3.80
C LYS A 90 26.06 -10.46 -3.25
N LYS A 91 26.90 -11.11 -2.43
CA LYS A 91 26.57 -12.38 -1.76
C LYS A 91 25.34 -12.24 -0.84
N LYS A 92 25.29 -11.17 -0.04
CA LYS A 92 24.16 -10.87 0.86
C LYS A 92 22.91 -10.53 0.06
N ALA A 93 23.02 -9.74 -1.00
CA ALA A 93 21.92 -9.40 -1.89
C ALA A 93 21.29 -10.66 -2.53
N LEU A 94 22.11 -11.54 -3.09
CA LEU A 94 21.65 -12.82 -3.64
C LEU A 94 21.00 -13.71 -2.57
N SER A 95 21.54 -13.71 -1.35
CA SER A 95 20.94 -14.42 -0.22
C SER A 95 19.55 -13.91 0.13
N LYS A 96 19.30 -12.59 0.09
CA LYS A 96 17.98 -11.98 0.34
C LYS A 96 16.95 -12.35 -0.72
N ILE A 97 17.36 -12.37 -2.00
CA ILE A 97 16.49 -12.83 -3.09
C ILE A 97 16.14 -14.30 -2.88
N LYS A 98 17.15 -15.15 -2.60
CA LYS A 98 16.96 -16.57 -2.36
C LYS A 98 16.03 -16.85 -1.17
N SER A 99 16.22 -16.17 -0.04
CA SER A 99 15.37 -16.33 1.14
C SER A 99 13.93 -15.89 0.87
N SER A 100 13.74 -14.79 0.14
CA SER A 100 12.40 -14.32 -0.25
C SER A 100 11.65 -15.37 -1.08
N TYR A 101 12.31 -16.02 -2.04
CA TYR A 101 11.71 -17.12 -2.80
C TYR A 101 11.42 -18.36 -1.95
N GLN A 102 12.25 -18.67 -0.96
CA GLN A 102 11.97 -19.77 -0.01
C GLN A 102 10.70 -19.49 0.80
N VAL A 103 10.52 -18.26 1.28
CA VAL A 103 9.31 -17.84 1.99
C VAL A 103 8.09 -17.91 1.05
N ILE A 104 8.20 -17.42 -0.19
CA ILE A 104 7.13 -17.51 -1.19
C ILE A 104 6.72 -18.97 -1.43
N ALA A 105 7.67 -19.89 -1.54
CA ALA A 105 7.37 -21.31 -1.69
C ALA A 105 6.59 -21.86 -0.48
N GLY A 106 6.91 -21.40 0.74
CA GLY A 106 6.16 -21.72 1.95
C GLY A 106 4.73 -21.16 1.95
N LEU A 107 4.54 -19.92 1.46
CA LEU A 107 3.23 -19.25 1.37
C LEU A 107 2.24 -19.98 0.47
N LYS A 108 2.70 -20.68 -0.58
CA LYS A 108 1.85 -21.45 -1.50
C LYS A 108 0.99 -22.52 -0.80
N LYS A 109 1.34 -22.92 0.43
CA LYS A 109 0.52 -23.83 1.26
C LYS A 109 -0.77 -23.19 1.78
N TYR A 110 -0.81 -21.86 1.88
CA TYR A 110 -1.90 -21.13 2.55
C TYR A 110 -2.58 -20.11 1.63
N CYS A 111 -1.93 -19.68 0.54
CA CYS A 111 -2.51 -18.70 -0.37
C CYS A 111 -2.06 -18.90 -1.83
N ILE A 112 -2.81 -18.27 -2.73
CA ILE A 112 -2.46 -18.14 -4.14
C ILE A 112 -1.44 -17.01 -4.25
N VAL A 113 -0.19 -17.36 -4.57
CA VAL A 113 0.89 -16.37 -4.73
C VAL A 113 0.87 -15.84 -6.16
N LYS A 114 0.92 -14.51 -6.32
CA LYS A 114 0.95 -13.83 -7.61
C LYS A 114 2.11 -12.85 -7.69
N ASP A 115 2.94 -13.01 -8.71
CA ASP A 115 3.86 -11.95 -9.13
C ASP A 115 3.08 -10.90 -9.91
N VAL A 116 3.19 -9.65 -9.49
CA VAL A 116 2.54 -8.53 -10.14
C VAL A 116 3.01 -8.35 -11.59
N ARG A 117 4.26 -8.73 -11.88
CA ARG A 117 4.88 -8.62 -13.21
C ARG A 117 4.30 -9.61 -14.21
N GLU A 118 3.72 -10.69 -13.74
CA GLU A 118 3.05 -11.69 -14.57
C GLU A 118 1.53 -11.46 -14.62
N SER A 119 0.96 -10.86 -13.57
CA SER A 119 -0.49 -10.82 -13.38
C SER A 119 -1.15 -9.49 -13.77
N ILE A 120 -0.44 -8.37 -13.63
CA ILE A 120 -1.00 -7.00 -13.75
C ILE A 120 0.02 -5.97 -14.27
N ILE A 121 0.99 -6.40 -15.10
CA ILE A 121 2.03 -5.49 -15.61
C ILE A 121 1.48 -4.32 -16.44
N PRO A 122 0.42 -4.46 -17.28
CA PRO A 122 -0.11 -3.31 -18.02
C PRO A 122 -0.69 -2.25 -17.08
N GLU A 123 -1.43 -2.67 -16.05
CA GLU A 123 -2.02 -1.75 -15.07
C GLU A 123 -0.93 -1.05 -14.26
N ILE A 124 0.10 -1.78 -13.84
CA ILE A 124 1.25 -1.22 -13.13
C ILE A 124 1.98 -0.19 -13.99
N ASN A 125 2.29 -0.51 -15.24
CA ASN A 125 3.00 0.40 -16.14
C ASN A 125 2.20 1.67 -16.45
N SER A 126 0.87 1.60 -16.41
CA SER A 126 -0.02 2.76 -16.57
C SER A 126 -0.23 3.59 -15.29
N SER A 127 0.47 3.25 -14.20
CA SER A 127 0.32 3.88 -12.88
C SER A 127 1.64 4.44 -12.36
N PRO A 128 1.64 5.29 -11.31
CA PRO A 128 2.87 5.79 -10.71
C PRO A 128 3.61 4.78 -9.82
N TYR A 129 3.19 3.51 -9.79
CA TYR A 129 3.80 2.47 -8.95
C TYR A 129 5.34 2.41 -9.08
N TYR A 130 5.86 2.28 -10.31
CA TYR A 130 7.31 2.22 -10.51
C TYR A 130 8.00 3.58 -10.35
N PHE A 131 7.28 4.68 -10.62
CA PHE A 131 7.79 6.01 -10.34
C PHE A 131 8.09 6.15 -8.84
N GLU A 132 7.13 5.80 -7.98
CA GLU A 132 7.26 5.87 -6.53
C GLU A 132 8.45 5.03 -6.00
N LEU A 133 8.57 3.78 -6.48
CA LEU A 133 9.67 2.90 -6.11
C LEU A 133 11.05 3.39 -6.57
N LYS A 134 11.15 4.00 -7.75
CA LYS A 134 12.43 4.44 -8.30
C LYS A 134 12.82 5.83 -7.81
N PHE A 135 11.85 6.72 -7.65
CA PHE A 135 12.07 8.12 -7.29
C PHE A 135 12.31 8.29 -5.79
N ARG A 136 11.41 7.76 -4.94
CA ARG A 136 11.57 7.83 -3.47
C ARG A 136 12.02 6.53 -2.83
N GLY A 137 11.79 5.39 -3.49
CA GLY A 137 11.99 4.08 -2.85
C GLY A 137 10.97 3.79 -1.75
N ASN A 138 9.79 4.43 -1.79
CA ASN A 138 8.77 4.27 -0.77
C ASN A 138 7.86 3.07 -1.09
N LEU A 139 8.15 1.94 -0.42
CA LEU A 139 7.39 0.69 -0.59
C LEU A 139 5.96 0.80 -0.06
N ALA A 140 5.69 1.65 0.94
CA ALA A 140 4.36 1.83 1.50
C ALA A 140 3.43 2.54 0.51
N ALA A 141 3.91 3.66 -0.07
CA ALA A 141 3.18 4.40 -1.10
C ALA A 141 2.97 3.55 -2.37
N ALA A 142 3.95 2.74 -2.77
CA ALA A 142 3.79 1.79 -3.86
C ALA A 142 2.72 0.72 -3.56
N SER A 143 2.65 0.23 -2.32
CA SER A 143 1.60 -0.70 -1.87
C SER A 143 0.20 -0.03 -1.84
N ASP A 144 0.10 1.26 -1.53
CA ASP A 144 -1.13 2.04 -1.63
C ASP A 144 -1.70 2.09 -3.06
N ILE A 145 -0.83 2.28 -4.05
CA ILE A 145 -1.25 2.27 -5.46
C ILE A 145 -1.66 0.84 -5.86
N LEU A 146 -0.83 -0.14 -5.52
CA LEU A 146 -1.01 -1.53 -5.92
C LEU A 146 -2.29 -2.16 -5.36
N ARG A 147 -2.65 -1.87 -4.10
CA ARG A 147 -3.89 -2.37 -3.50
C ARG A 147 -5.14 -1.90 -4.25
N LEU A 148 -5.14 -0.68 -4.76
CA LEU A 148 -6.26 -0.15 -5.54
C LEU A 148 -6.33 -0.78 -6.93
N ILE A 149 -5.19 -0.99 -7.60
CA ILE A 149 -5.14 -1.72 -8.89
C ILE A 149 -5.72 -3.13 -8.73
N ILE A 150 -5.29 -3.86 -7.70
CA ILE A 150 -5.76 -5.21 -7.40
C ILE A 150 -7.26 -5.19 -7.10
N LEU A 151 -7.73 -4.30 -6.22
CA LEU A 151 -9.15 -4.21 -5.87
C LEU A 151 -10.03 -3.79 -7.05
N PHE A 152 -9.54 -2.93 -7.93
CA PHE A 152 -10.25 -2.59 -9.17
C PHE A 152 -10.47 -3.83 -10.03
N LYS A 153 -9.42 -4.63 -10.25
CA LYS A 153 -9.46 -5.80 -11.14
C LYS A 153 -10.23 -6.98 -10.54
N TYR A 154 -10.02 -7.26 -9.25
CA TYR A 154 -10.48 -8.50 -8.63
C TYR A 154 -11.59 -8.32 -7.60
N GLY A 155 -11.77 -7.11 -7.07
CA GLY A 155 -12.66 -6.85 -5.92
C GLY A 155 -12.25 -7.63 -4.67
N GLY A 156 -13.06 -7.57 -3.63
CA GLY A 156 -12.82 -8.31 -2.40
C GLY A 156 -12.34 -7.42 -1.27
N VAL A 157 -11.47 -7.98 -0.43
CA VAL A 157 -10.93 -7.37 0.78
C VAL A 157 -9.41 -7.30 0.64
N TYR A 158 -8.86 -6.10 0.62
CA TYR A 158 -7.43 -5.90 0.85
C TYR A 158 -7.16 -5.88 2.35
N VAL A 159 -6.03 -6.47 2.78
CA VAL A 159 -5.60 -6.50 4.18
C VAL A 159 -4.07 -6.34 4.24
N ASP A 160 -3.56 -5.41 5.05
CA ASP A 160 -2.13 -5.32 5.37
C ASP A 160 -1.68 -6.59 6.11
N VAL A 161 -0.45 -7.05 5.85
CA VAL A 161 0.04 -8.34 6.37
C VAL A 161 0.17 -8.38 7.90
N ASP A 162 0.24 -7.21 8.55
CA ASP A 162 0.30 -7.05 10.00
C ASP A 162 -1.08 -6.93 10.67
N THR A 163 -2.17 -7.12 9.93
CA THR A 163 -3.55 -7.13 10.46
C THR A 163 -4.00 -8.57 10.73
N LEU A 164 -4.81 -8.78 11.77
CA LEU A 164 -5.39 -10.09 12.11
C LEU A 164 -6.93 -10.09 12.05
N PRO A 165 -7.59 -11.25 11.87
CA PRO A 165 -9.04 -11.35 12.01
C PRO A 165 -9.49 -10.96 13.43
N LEU A 166 -10.66 -10.35 13.56
CA LEU A 166 -11.20 -9.96 14.85
C LEU A 166 -11.54 -11.21 15.69
N LYS A 167 -10.77 -11.44 16.77
CA LYS A 167 -10.97 -12.58 17.71
C LYS A 167 -11.09 -13.94 16.99
N SER A 168 -10.33 -14.14 15.91
CA SER A 168 -10.37 -15.34 15.07
C SER A 168 -11.75 -15.68 14.51
N LYS A 169 -12.62 -14.68 14.33
CA LYS A 169 -13.93 -14.86 13.70
C LYS A 169 -13.81 -14.77 12.18
N PRO A 170 -14.49 -15.67 11.42
CA PRO A 170 -14.57 -15.55 9.97
C PRO A 170 -15.27 -14.25 9.57
N LEU A 171 -14.83 -13.70 8.44
CA LEU A 171 -15.53 -12.63 7.75
C LEU A 171 -16.91 -13.11 7.34
N LYS A 172 -17.93 -12.38 7.77
CA LYS A 172 -19.29 -12.60 7.28
C LYS A 172 -19.37 -12.27 5.79
N THR A 173 -20.49 -12.60 5.15
CA THR A 173 -20.75 -12.12 3.79
C THR A 173 -20.87 -10.59 3.82
N ILE A 174 -19.90 -9.91 3.23
CA ILE A 174 -19.87 -8.45 3.18
C ILE A 174 -20.76 -7.97 2.03
N LYS A 175 -21.67 -7.02 2.33
CA LYS A 175 -22.51 -6.34 1.34
C LYS A 175 -22.30 -4.84 1.46
N ILE A 176 -21.99 -4.19 0.35
CA ILE A 176 -21.77 -2.74 0.30
C ILE A 176 -22.55 -2.13 -0.87
N LYS A 177 -22.72 -0.80 -0.89
CA LYS A 177 -23.32 -0.12 -2.04
C LYS A 177 -22.40 -0.26 -3.25
N LYS A 178 -22.98 -0.54 -4.43
CA LYS A 178 -22.21 -0.63 -5.68
C LYS A 178 -21.39 0.64 -5.90
N ASN A 179 -20.18 0.51 -6.44
CA ASN A 179 -19.29 1.64 -6.75
C ASN A 179 -18.83 2.45 -5.52
N MET A 180 -18.85 1.84 -4.34
CA MET A 180 -18.29 2.39 -3.10
C MET A 180 -17.24 1.42 -2.54
N PHE A 181 -16.56 1.82 -1.47
CA PHE A 181 -15.74 0.93 -0.64
C PHE A 181 -16.01 1.17 0.84
N LEU A 182 -15.52 0.24 1.66
CA LEU A 182 -15.32 0.48 3.10
C LEU A 182 -13.84 0.69 3.38
N LEU A 183 -13.53 1.63 4.26
CA LEU A 183 -12.18 1.80 4.84
C LEU A 183 -12.11 1.12 6.20
N SER A 184 -10.92 0.76 6.63
CA SER A 184 -10.69 0.31 7.99
C SER A 184 -11.04 1.42 8.98
N GLY A 185 -11.79 1.09 10.03
CA GLY A 185 -12.07 1.99 11.15
C GLY A 185 -11.73 1.33 12.49
N ASP A 186 -11.46 2.15 13.51
CA ASP A 186 -11.21 1.67 14.86
C ASP A 186 -12.53 1.40 15.62
N ILE A 187 -12.54 0.34 16.42
CA ILE A 187 -13.65 0.01 17.31
C ILE A 187 -13.64 0.92 18.55
N HIS A 188 -12.45 1.38 18.96
CA HIS A 188 -12.24 2.21 20.14
C HIS A 188 -12.22 3.72 19.84
N ASP A 189 -12.00 4.10 18.59
CA ASP A 189 -11.96 5.50 18.15
C ASP A 189 -12.72 5.69 16.82
N SER A 190 -13.94 6.22 16.90
CA SER A 190 -14.77 6.46 15.70
C SER A 190 -14.31 7.65 14.86
N SER A 191 -13.27 8.37 15.26
CA SER A 191 -12.69 9.47 14.47
C SER A 191 -11.54 9.01 13.57
N CYS A 192 -11.01 7.81 13.77
CA CYS A 192 -9.88 7.29 13.01
C CYS A 192 -10.32 6.34 11.88
N PHE A 193 -9.65 6.47 10.74
CA PHE A 193 -9.77 5.55 9.62
C PHE A 193 -8.40 5.27 8.98
N TYR A 194 -8.28 4.10 8.36
CA TYR A 194 -7.02 3.60 7.83
C TYR A 194 -7.24 2.95 6.45
N SER A 195 -6.16 2.77 5.69
CA SER A 195 -6.17 2.02 4.42
C SER A 195 -5.66 0.59 4.57
N ASN A 196 -5.38 0.13 5.79
CA ASN A 196 -4.86 -1.22 6.05
C ASN A 196 -5.90 -2.33 5.82
N VAL A 197 -7.18 -1.98 5.75
CA VAL A 197 -8.24 -2.82 5.19
C VAL A 197 -9.10 -1.99 4.25
N ILE A 198 -9.36 -2.50 3.05
CA ILE A 198 -10.27 -1.87 2.08
C ILE A 198 -11.18 -2.94 1.50
N VAL A 199 -12.48 -2.68 1.48
CA VAL A 199 -13.47 -3.63 0.94
C VAL A 199 -14.22 -3.02 -0.22
N THR A 200 -14.21 -3.65 -1.39
CA THR A 200 -14.92 -3.12 -2.57
C THR A 200 -15.32 -4.19 -3.58
N HIS A 201 -16.22 -3.84 -4.51
CA HIS A 201 -16.49 -4.66 -5.68
C HIS A 201 -15.42 -4.48 -6.75
N ARG A 202 -15.22 -5.49 -7.60
CA ARG A 202 -14.45 -5.30 -8.84
C ARG A 202 -15.10 -4.21 -9.71
N ASN A 203 -14.30 -3.51 -10.49
CA ASN A 203 -14.71 -2.41 -11.37
C ASN A 203 -15.46 -1.28 -10.64
N SER A 204 -15.19 -1.08 -9.34
CA SER A 204 -15.78 0.01 -8.57
C SER A 204 -15.40 1.37 -9.16
N ILE A 205 -16.40 2.19 -9.48
CA ILE A 205 -16.16 3.56 -10.00
C ILE A 205 -15.36 4.38 -8.99
N LEU A 206 -15.62 4.26 -7.69
CA LEU A 206 -14.86 4.98 -6.67
C LEU A 206 -13.37 4.61 -6.68
N ILE A 207 -13.04 3.32 -6.83
CA ILE A 207 -11.63 2.91 -6.95
C ILE A 207 -11.00 3.51 -8.21
N LYS A 208 -11.74 3.56 -9.33
CA LYS A 208 -11.28 4.21 -10.56
C LYS A 208 -11.04 5.72 -10.36
N GLU A 209 -11.92 6.40 -9.63
CA GLU A 209 -11.76 7.81 -9.25
C GLU A 209 -10.50 8.01 -8.38
N CYS A 210 -10.25 7.15 -7.39
CA CYS A 210 -9.02 7.20 -6.60
C CYS A 210 -7.76 7.00 -7.45
N LEU A 211 -7.75 6.01 -8.35
CA LEU A 211 -6.63 5.75 -9.26
C LEU A 211 -6.40 6.94 -10.21
N HIS A 212 -7.47 7.58 -10.68
CA HIS A 212 -7.37 8.79 -11.49
C HIS A 212 -6.76 9.96 -10.72
N GLU A 213 -7.20 10.18 -9.48
CA GLU A 213 -6.68 11.26 -8.63
C GLU A 213 -5.21 11.03 -8.26
N ILE A 214 -4.83 9.79 -7.95
CA ILE A 214 -3.42 9.40 -7.79
C ILE A 214 -2.63 9.76 -9.06
N ASN A 215 -3.08 9.34 -10.23
CA ASN A 215 -2.38 9.66 -11.48
C ASN A 215 -2.22 11.18 -11.69
N ARG A 216 -3.25 11.97 -11.37
CA ARG A 216 -3.22 13.44 -11.45
C ARG A 216 -2.17 14.05 -10.53
N ILE A 217 -2.13 13.62 -9.26
CA ILE A 217 -1.17 14.11 -8.26
C ILE A 217 0.26 13.73 -8.67
N TYR A 218 0.49 12.50 -9.09
CA TYR A 218 1.82 12.06 -9.50
C TYR A 218 2.28 12.69 -10.83
N LEU A 219 1.36 13.04 -11.73
CA LEU A 219 1.68 13.84 -12.90
C LEU A 219 2.18 15.23 -12.50
N TYR A 220 1.50 15.89 -11.55
CA TYR A 220 1.98 17.17 -10.99
C TYR A 220 3.37 17.03 -10.38
N ILE A 221 3.59 16.03 -9.51
CA ILE A 221 4.90 15.77 -8.88
C ILE A 221 5.99 15.58 -9.94
N LYS A 222 5.70 14.81 -10.99
CA LYS A 222 6.64 14.58 -12.09
C LYS A 222 6.94 15.86 -12.86
N THR A 223 5.95 16.72 -13.10
CA THR A 223 6.14 18.03 -13.73
C THR A 223 7.06 18.92 -12.89
N CYS A 224 6.76 19.09 -11.60
CA CYS A 224 7.61 19.86 -10.68
C CYS A 224 9.06 19.35 -10.67
N TYR A 225 9.25 18.02 -10.66
CA TYR A 225 10.60 17.43 -10.76
C TYR A 225 11.33 17.84 -12.05
N LEU A 226 10.65 17.78 -13.21
CA LEU A 226 11.23 18.14 -14.50
C LEU A 226 11.56 19.64 -14.59
N GLU A 227 10.75 20.48 -13.97
CA GLU A 227 10.93 21.93 -13.89
C GLU A 227 11.94 22.36 -12.82
N LYS A 228 12.47 21.40 -12.04
CA LYS A 228 13.35 21.63 -10.89
C LYS A 228 12.71 22.53 -9.83
N ASP A 229 11.40 22.43 -9.69
CA ASP A 229 10.64 23.10 -8.65
C ASP A 229 10.84 22.38 -7.30
N ASN A 230 11.16 23.14 -6.27
CA ASN A 230 11.38 22.65 -4.92
C ASN A 230 10.07 22.40 -4.14
N ASP A 231 8.90 22.74 -4.68
CA ASP A 231 7.59 22.52 -4.07
C ASP A 231 7.33 21.05 -3.67
N ILE A 232 7.99 20.09 -4.34
CA ILE A 232 7.87 18.67 -4.03
C ILE A 232 8.85 18.16 -2.95
N ASN A 233 9.68 19.01 -2.36
CA ASN A 233 10.69 18.56 -1.38
C ASN A 233 10.06 17.96 -0.12
N GLU A 234 8.90 18.44 0.32
CA GLU A 234 8.16 17.80 1.42
C GLU A 234 7.81 16.35 1.07
N TYR A 235 7.28 16.11 -0.13
CA TYR A 235 6.99 14.78 -0.67
C TYR A 235 8.23 13.89 -0.78
N ARG A 236 9.34 14.45 -1.27
CA ARG A 236 10.61 13.72 -1.46
C ARG A 236 11.25 13.29 -0.14
N LEU A 237 11.04 14.07 0.93
CA LEU A 237 11.66 13.86 2.24
C LEU A 237 10.73 13.17 3.26
N ASP A 238 9.46 13.00 2.93
CA ASP A 238 8.43 12.38 3.79
C ASP A 238 8.82 10.96 4.26
N GLY A 239 8.72 10.72 5.56
CA GLY A 239 9.08 9.48 6.25
C GLY A 239 10.58 9.19 6.34
N LEU A 240 11.41 9.96 5.64
CA LEU A 240 12.87 9.82 5.67
C LEU A 240 13.49 10.87 6.60
N PHE A 241 13.18 12.14 6.36
CA PHE A 241 13.74 13.28 7.10
C PHE A 241 12.69 14.14 7.79
N ASN A 242 11.41 13.99 7.42
CA ASN A 242 10.29 14.68 8.08
C ASN A 242 9.08 13.74 8.23
N ASP A 243 8.12 14.15 9.07
CA ASP A 243 6.80 13.52 9.22
C ASP A 243 5.73 14.45 8.62
N SER A 244 5.88 14.83 7.34
CA SER A 244 4.92 15.72 6.66
C SER A 244 3.58 15.03 6.40
N ARG A 245 3.56 13.68 6.42
CA ARG A 245 2.39 12.84 6.20
C ARG A 245 1.75 13.03 4.83
N ILE A 246 2.48 13.65 3.90
CA ILE A 246 1.99 13.93 2.54
C ILE A 246 1.67 12.63 1.80
N THR A 247 2.39 11.53 2.06
CA THR A 247 2.05 10.19 1.53
C THR A 247 0.60 9.78 1.87
N LEU A 248 0.08 10.13 3.07
CA LEU A 248 -1.31 9.83 3.44
C LEU A 248 -2.33 10.56 2.56
N LYS A 249 -1.97 11.76 2.06
CA LYS A 249 -2.80 12.59 1.18
C LYS A 249 -2.56 12.29 -0.31
N THR A 250 -1.42 11.70 -0.67
CA THR A 250 -1.03 11.41 -2.05
C THR A 250 -1.46 10.01 -2.53
N SER A 251 -1.43 9.00 -1.66
CA SER A 251 -1.83 7.63 -2.01
C SER A 251 -2.56 6.90 -0.88
N GLY A 252 -2.39 7.34 0.36
CA GLY A 252 -2.92 6.68 1.54
C GLY A 252 -4.37 7.02 1.89
N PRO A 253 -4.77 6.86 3.16
CA PRO A 253 -6.17 6.96 3.59
C PRO A 253 -6.79 8.35 3.36
N GLY A 254 -6.01 9.43 3.45
CA GLY A 254 -6.52 10.79 3.23
C GLY A 254 -7.03 11.00 1.80
N LEU A 255 -6.30 10.48 0.80
CA LEU A 255 -6.78 10.51 -0.59
C LEU A 255 -8.08 9.72 -0.75
N LEU A 256 -8.12 8.51 -0.19
CA LEU A 256 -9.30 7.64 -0.26
C LEU A 256 -10.53 8.30 0.37
N TYR A 257 -10.35 8.90 1.55
CA TYR A 257 -11.40 9.63 2.22
C TYR A 257 -11.91 10.81 1.37
N ASN A 258 -11.02 11.60 0.79
CA ASN A 258 -11.42 12.73 -0.07
C ASN A 258 -12.19 12.28 -1.32
N CYS A 259 -11.74 11.21 -1.98
CA CYS A 259 -12.47 10.65 -3.12
C CYS A 259 -13.85 10.11 -2.70
N LEU A 260 -13.93 9.46 -1.53
CA LEU A 260 -15.20 8.97 -1.00
C LEU A 260 -16.15 10.12 -0.67
N TYR A 261 -15.65 11.17 0.00
CA TYR A 261 -16.39 12.38 0.33
C TYR A 261 -16.95 13.04 -0.94
N SER A 262 -16.09 13.34 -1.92
CA SER A 262 -16.50 13.98 -3.18
C SER A 262 -17.51 13.13 -3.96
N ARG A 263 -17.39 11.79 -3.91
CA ARG A 263 -18.37 10.92 -4.55
C ARG A 263 -19.72 10.96 -3.84
N ILE A 264 -19.74 10.93 -2.52
CA ILE A 264 -20.98 10.99 -1.74
C ILE A 264 -21.69 12.32 -2.00
N GLU A 265 -20.95 13.43 -1.95
CA GLU A 265 -21.45 14.77 -2.27
C GLU A 265 -22.14 14.83 -3.65
N ARG A 266 -21.58 14.15 -4.66
CA ARG A 266 -22.14 14.12 -6.02
C ARG A 266 -23.27 13.12 -6.24
N THR A 267 -23.37 12.06 -5.44
CA THR A 267 -24.22 10.90 -5.77
C THR A 267 -25.28 10.55 -4.73
N GLU A 268 -25.20 11.11 -3.53
CA GLU A 268 -26.16 10.88 -2.45
C GLU A 268 -26.92 12.17 -2.14
N SER A 269 -28.24 12.15 -2.29
CA SER A 269 -29.11 13.22 -1.83
C SER A 269 -29.43 13.06 -0.33
N ASN A 270 -29.70 14.17 0.37
CA ASN A 270 -30.18 14.20 1.76
C ASN A 270 -29.17 13.76 2.84
N ILE A 271 -27.87 13.85 2.57
CA ILE A 271 -26.83 13.70 3.60
C ILE A 271 -26.43 15.10 4.09
N LEU A 272 -26.84 15.43 5.32
CA LEU A 272 -26.54 16.72 5.94
C LEU A 272 -25.08 16.84 6.41
N ASN A 273 -24.49 15.73 6.87
CA ASN A 273 -23.11 15.66 7.32
C ASN A 273 -22.44 14.42 6.70
N ILE A 274 -21.64 14.65 5.66
CA ILE A 274 -20.97 13.60 4.87
C ILE A 274 -19.91 12.88 5.71
N GLU A 275 -19.14 13.62 6.51
CA GLU A 275 -18.12 13.04 7.40
C GLU A 275 -18.75 12.05 8.38
N HIS A 276 -19.80 12.48 9.11
CA HIS A 276 -20.53 11.60 10.01
C HIS A 276 -21.10 10.38 9.29
N PHE A 277 -21.63 10.59 8.07
CA PHE A 277 -22.15 9.49 7.27
C PHE A 277 -21.06 8.47 6.90
N ILE A 278 -19.88 8.93 6.47
CA ILE A 278 -18.74 8.06 6.15
C ILE A 278 -18.31 7.27 7.39
N MET A 279 -18.02 7.97 8.49
CA MET A 279 -17.48 7.35 9.70
C MET A 279 -18.46 6.34 10.33
N LYS A 280 -19.76 6.57 10.17
CA LYS A 280 -20.81 5.68 10.68
C LYS A 280 -21.09 4.48 9.77
N ASN A 281 -21.13 4.69 8.46
CA ASN A 281 -21.69 3.69 7.53
C ASN A 281 -20.67 3.02 6.61
N LEU A 282 -19.49 3.62 6.45
CA LEU A 282 -18.49 3.19 5.46
C LEU A 282 -17.18 2.72 6.10
N MET A 283 -17.20 2.46 7.41
CA MET A 283 -16.09 1.87 8.15
C MET A 283 -16.24 0.36 8.30
N PHE A 284 -15.17 -0.37 8.00
CA PHE A 284 -15.02 -1.80 8.21
C PHE A 284 -14.30 -2.05 9.53
N LYS A 285 -14.93 -2.82 10.43
CA LYS A 285 -14.44 -3.02 11.81
C LYS A 285 -14.22 -4.49 12.18
N ASP A 286 -14.41 -5.42 11.24
CA ASP A 286 -14.23 -6.87 11.48
C ASP A 286 -12.75 -7.29 11.34
N HIS A 287 -11.83 -6.55 11.99
CA HIS A 287 -10.39 -6.83 12.00
C HIS A 287 -9.74 -6.32 13.30
N CYS A 288 -8.48 -6.72 13.54
CA CYS A 288 -7.68 -6.29 14.69
C CYS A 288 -6.49 -5.45 14.23
N LEU A 289 -6.47 -4.17 14.63
CA LEU A 289 -5.38 -3.21 14.35
C LEU A 289 -4.18 -3.39 15.28
N ASN A 290 -4.42 -3.75 16.55
CA ASN A 290 -3.38 -3.84 17.56
C ASN A 290 -2.76 -5.24 17.57
N THR A 291 -1.68 -5.41 16.82
CA THR A 291 -0.95 -6.68 16.71
C THR A 291 0.54 -6.47 17.04
N PRO A 292 1.27 -7.52 17.45
CA PRO A 292 2.72 -7.44 17.63
C PRO A 292 3.48 -6.95 16.40
N LEU A 293 2.98 -7.22 15.19
CA LEU A 293 3.60 -6.74 13.95
C LEU A 293 3.24 -5.28 13.68
N SER A 294 1.98 -4.87 13.81
CA SER A 294 1.57 -3.49 13.53
C SER A 294 2.25 -2.48 14.47
N ASN A 295 2.50 -2.88 15.72
CA ASN A 295 3.27 -2.08 16.69
C ASN A 295 4.74 -1.84 16.29
N LYS A 296 5.27 -2.62 15.33
CA LYS A 296 6.63 -2.50 14.78
C LYS A 296 6.64 -1.92 13.37
N SER A 297 5.48 -1.86 12.70
CA SER A 297 5.30 -1.37 11.35
C SER A 297 5.10 0.15 11.34
N SER A 298 6.13 0.91 10.97
CA SER A 298 5.98 2.29 10.53
C SER A 298 6.98 2.56 9.42
N TRP A 299 6.55 3.25 8.37
CA TRP A 299 7.44 3.70 7.30
C TRP A 299 8.18 5.00 7.66
N ILE A 300 7.86 5.63 8.80
CA ILE A 300 8.53 6.82 9.32
C ILE A 300 9.81 6.40 10.07
N LEU A 301 10.98 6.84 9.60
CA LEU A 301 12.28 6.44 10.12
C LEU A 301 12.70 7.12 11.44
N ASN A 302 12.03 8.20 11.86
CA ASN A 302 12.39 8.91 13.10
C ASN A 302 11.67 8.35 14.34
N HIS A 303 12.40 7.52 15.08
CA HIS A 303 12.05 7.01 16.41
C HIS A 303 12.04 8.12 17.48
N LYS A 304 11.03 9.00 17.52
CA LYS A 304 10.69 9.74 18.77
C LYS A 304 9.21 9.97 19.04
N THR A 305 8.29 9.55 18.18
CA THR A 305 6.86 9.69 18.44
C THR A 305 6.13 8.36 18.19
N LYS A 306 6.14 7.52 19.22
CA LYS A 306 5.19 6.41 19.36
C LYS A 306 3.79 7.00 19.48
N ALA A 307 2.85 6.45 18.72
CA ALA A 307 1.42 6.74 18.79
C ALA A 307 1.04 8.21 18.51
N HIS A 308 1.18 8.66 17.27
CA HIS A 308 0.31 9.75 16.81
C HIS A 308 -0.89 9.16 16.09
N LYS A 309 -2.01 9.24 16.81
CA LYS A 309 -3.37 9.09 16.33
C LYS A 309 -3.54 9.79 14.99
N GLN A 310 -4.17 9.08 14.07
CA GLN A 310 -4.54 9.61 12.76
C GLN A 310 -5.79 10.46 12.97
N HIS A 311 -5.62 11.78 12.93
CA HIS A 311 -6.69 12.76 12.81
C HIS A 311 -6.79 13.16 11.33
#